data_AF-A0A8J7PME1-F1
#
_entry.id   AF-A0A8J7PME1-F1
#
_cell.length_a   1.000
_cell.length_b   1.000
_cell.length_c   1.000
_cell.angle_alpha   90.00
_cell.angle_beta   90.00
_cell.angle_gamma   90.00
#
_symmetry.space_group_name_H-M   'P 1'
#
loop_
_entity.id
_entity.type
_entity.pdbx_description
1 polymer ?
#
loop_
_entity_poly.entity_id
_entity_poly.type
_entity_poly.pdbx_seq_one_letter_code
_entity_poly.pdbx_strand_id
1 'polypeptide(L)' 'MPDTISATRDSMLVCANGHVITDRLRARPDLRRARCDRCGAPTLDRCRTCGHELPGATSVPGYETVGSYPAPLACSGC' A
#
# COMPACT_ATOMS: atom_id res chain seq x y z
N MET A 1 -4.71 -20.58 24.63
CA MET A 1 -4.15 -20.48 23.28
C MET A 1 -4.14 -19.00 22.95
N PRO A 2 -2.99 -18.30 22.84
CA PRO A 2 -3.05 -16.93 22.34
C PRO A 2 -3.30 -17.02 20.84
N ASP A 3 -4.51 -16.65 20.42
CA ASP A 3 -4.84 -16.41 19.02
C ASP A 3 -3.84 -15.37 18.53
N THR A 4 -2.82 -15.82 17.81
CA THR A 4 -1.87 -14.92 17.17
C THR A 4 -2.64 -14.31 16.03
N ILE A 5 -3.29 -13.18 16.31
CA ILE A 5 -3.96 -12.36 15.31
C ILE A 5 -2.87 -11.94 14.32
N SER A 6 -2.67 -12.74 13.28
CA SER A 6 -1.73 -12.46 12.20
C SER A 6 -2.34 -11.34 11.37
N ALA A 7 -2.02 -10.12 11.75
CA ALA A 7 -2.29 -8.94 10.96
C ALA A 7 -1.60 -9.12 9.60
N THR A 8 -2.39 -9.39 8.57
CA THR A 8 -1.88 -9.56 7.21
C THR A 8 -1.71 -8.16 6.62
N ARG A 9 -0.47 -7.82 6.29
CA ARG A 9 -0.18 -6.51 5.69
C ARG A 9 -0.19 -6.64 4.18
N ASP A 10 -1.06 -5.86 3.56
CA ASP A 10 -1.11 -5.74 2.11
C ASP A 10 -0.02 -4.79 1.61
N SER A 11 0.17 -4.72 0.29
CA SER A 11 1.10 -3.77 -0.33
C SER A 11 0.32 -2.64 -0.97
N MET A 12 0.84 -1.42 -0.93
CA MET A 12 0.25 -0.32 -1.68
C MET A 12 0.98 -0.04 -2.98
N LEU A 13 0.27 0.59 -3.90
CA LEU A 13 0.78 1.13 -5.14
C LEU A 13 0.68 2.65 -5.10
N VAL A 14 1.82 3.32 -5.21
CA VAL A 14 1.88 4.78 -5.29
C VAL A 14 2.52 5.20 -6.61
N CYS A 15 2.38 6.44 -7.02
CA CYS A 15 3.12 6.97 -8.16
C CYS A 15 4.45 7.61 -7.73
N ALA A 16 5.38 7.75 -8.66
CA ALA A 16 6.65 8.43 -8.40
C ALA A 16 6.51 9.88 -7.91
N ASN A 17 5.34 10.50 -8.11
CA ASN A 17 5.00 11.83 -7.59
C ASN A 17 4.26 11.79 -6.23
N GLY A 18 3.99 10.62 -5.64
CA GLY A 18 3.35 10.50 -4.32
C GLY A 18 1.83 10.31 -4.30
N HIS A 19 1.17 10.06 -5.43
CA HIS A 19 -0.26 9.70 -5.45
C HIS A 19 -0.46 8.23 -5.10
N VAL A 20 -1.32 7.94 -4.13
CA VAL A 20 -1.78 6.56 -3.87
C VAL A 20 -2.80 6.15 -4.90
N ILE A 21 -2.52 5.03 -5.58
CA ILE A 21 -3.44 4.39 -6.51
C ILE A 21 -4.32 3.41 -5.75
N THR A 22 -3.71 2.56 -4.91
CA THR A 22 -4.41 1.59 -4.07
C THR A 22 -3.53 1.16 -2.88
N ASP A 23 -4.14 0.91 -1.74
CA ASP A 23 -3.53 0.35 -0.53
C ASP A 23 -3.67 -1.18 -0.40
N ARG A 24 -4.36 -1.82 -1.36
CA ARG A 24 -4.69 -3.26 -1.35
C ARG A 24 -4.26 -3.95 -2.63
N LEU A 25 -3.00 -3.81 -3.00
CA LEU A 25 -2.46 -4.32 -4.26
C LEU A 25 -2.41 -5.86 -4.31
N ARG A 26 -2.18 -6.55 -3.18
CA ARG A 26 -2.21 -8.02 -3.09
C ARG A 26 -3.63 -8.55 -3.12
N ALA A 27 -4.55 -7.93 -2.37
CA ALA A 27 -5.95 -8.33 -2.39
C ALA A 27 -6.64 -8.00 -3.73
N ARG A 28 -6.25 -6.91 -4.39
CA ARG A 28 -6.81 -6.46 -5.68
C ARG A 28 -5.70 -6.15 -6.68
N PRO A 29 -5.07 -7.18 -7.27
CA PRO A 29 -4.05 -6.99 -8.30
C PRO A 29 -4.62 -6.32 -9.57
N ASP A 30 -5.93 -6.37 -9.78
CA ASP A 30 -6.64 -5.66 -10.87
C ASP A 30 -6.52 -4.13 -10.77
N LEU A 31 -6.29 -3.61 -9.56
CA LEU A 31 -6.04 -2.18 -9.36
C LEU A 31 -4.58 -1.80 -9.67
N ARG A 32 -3.72 -2.76 -10.01
CA ARG A 32 -2.33 -2.50 -10.40
C ARG A 32 -2.31 -1.77 -11.73
N ARG A 33 -2.00 -0.48 -11.68
CA ARG A 33 -1.72 0.33 -12.85
C ARG A 33 -0.22 0.44 -13.04
N ALA A 34 0.24 0.65 -14.27
CA ALA A 34 1.65 0.96 -14.54
C ALA A 34 1.95 2.47 -14.45
N ARG A 35 0.92 3.30 -14.61
CA ARG A 35 0.98 4.76 -14.58
C ARG A 35 -0.18 5.33 -13.79
N CYS A 36 0.06 6.46 -13.16
CA CYS A 36 -0.95 7.22 -12.44
C CYS A 36 -1.90 7.91 -13.41
N ASP A 37 -3.20 7.75 -13.19
CA ASP A 37 -4.23 8.41 -14.00
C ASP A 37 -4.22 9.94 -13.80
N ARG A 38 -3.80 10.41 -12.61
CA ARG A 38 -3.73 11.85 -12.29
C ARG A 38 -2.52 12.57 -12.86
N CYS A 39 -1.35 11.94 -12.93
CA CYS A 39 -0.12 12.64 -13.30
C CYS A 39 0.70 11.94 -14.39
N GLY A 40 0.27 10.77 -14.89
CA GLY A 40 0.99 10.00 -15.91
C GLY A 40 2.31 9.37 -15.43
N ALA A 41 2.75 9.66 -14.21
CA ALA A 41 3.99 9.14 -13.65
C ALA A 41 3.92 7.62 -13.46
N PRO A 42 5.07 6.91 -13.58
CA PRO A 42 5.12 5.48 -13.32
C PRO A 42 4.76 5.19 -11.87
N THR A 43 4.04 4.09 -11.67
CA THR A 43 3.69 3.58 -10.35
C THR A 43 4.81 2.72 -9.77
N LEU A 44 4.88 2.69 -8.45
CA LEU A 44 5.91 2.07 -7.64
C LEU A 44 5.20 1.31 -6.52
N ASP A 45 5.43 0.00 -6.43
CA ASP A 45 5.05 -0.82 -5.27
C ASP A 45 6.14 -0.85 -4.18
N ARG A 46 7.31 -0.27 -4.48
CA ARG A 46 8.48 -0.24 -3.60
C ARG A 46 9.07 1.16 -3.52
N CYS A 47 9.64 1.49 -2.37
CA CYS A 47 10.38 2.71 -2.19
C CYS A 47 11.64 2.70 -3.07
N ARG A 48 11.88 3.76 -3.83
CA ARG A 48 13.11 3.90 -4.64
C ARG A 48 14.36 4.18 -3.80
N THR A 49 14.19 4.66 -2.58
CA THR A 49 15.29 5.04 -1.68
C THR A 49 15.82 3.83 -0.91
N CYS A 50 14.94 3.04 -0.29
CA CYS A 50 15.34 1.87 0.50
C CYS A 50 15.02 0.51 -0.14
N GLY A 51 14.28 0.49 -1.26
CA GLY A 51 13.88 -0.75 -1.94
C GLY A 51 12.76 -1.54 -1.23
N HIS A 52 12.27 -1.06 -0.08
CA HIS A 52 11.27 -1.76 0.70
C HIS A 52 9.88 -1.69 0.05
N GLU A 53 9.09 -2.76 0.14
CA GLU A 53 7.69 -2.77 -0.30
C GLU A 53 6.90 -1.73 0.49
N LEU A 54 6.08 -0.96 -0.22
CA LEU A 54 5.30 0.10 0.41
C LEU A 54 4.16 -0.55 1.20
N PRO A 55 4.11 -0.35 2.52
CA PRO A 55 3.20 -1.08 3.36
C PRO A 55 1.76 -0.57 3.25
N GLY A 56 0.89 -1.35 2.61
CA GLY A 56 -0.52 -1.05 2.41
C GLY A 56 -1.39 -1.25 3.64
N ALA A 57 -2.68 -1.46 3.38
CA ALA A 57 -3.66 -1.71 4.41
C ALA A 57 -3.29 -2.94 5.22
N THR A 58 -3.47 -2.83 6.53
CA THR A 58 -3.32 -3.95 7.44
C THR A 58 -4.69 -4.59 7.64
N SER A 59 -4.89 -5.80 7.14
CA SER A 59 -6.09 -6.58 7.39
C SER A 59 -5.91 -7.39 8.67
N VAL A 60 -6.77 -7.14 9.64
CA VAL A 60 -6.79 -7.86 10.91
C VAL A 60 -8.01 -8.81 10.87
N PRO A 61 -7.83 -10.13 10.99
CA PRO A 61 -8.95 -11.06 10.93
C PRO A 61 -9.97 -10.74 12.03
N GLY A 62 -11.24 -10.60 11.65
CA GLY A 62 -12.32 -10.19 12.56
C GLY A 62 -12.53 -8.68 12.71
N TYR A 63 -11.66 -7.85 12.10
CA TYR A 63 -11.79 -6.39 12.12
C TYR A 63 -11.65 -5.81 10.72
N GLU A 64 -12.71 -5.19 10.21
CA GLU A 64 -12.59 -4.29 9.08
C GLU A 64 -12.00 -2.97 9.56
N THR A 65 -10.81 -2.62 9.08
CA THR A 65 -10.24 -1.30 9.31
C THR A 65 -11.06 -0.27 8.55
N VAL A 66 -12.01 0.37 9.24
CA VAL A 66 -12.79 1.50 8.72
C VAL A 66 -11.96 2.76 8.94
N GLY A 67 -11.19 3.15 7.93
CA GLY A 67 -10.38 4.36 7.97
C GLY A 67 -9.71 4.61 6.63
N SER A 68 -9.72 5.86 6.18
CA SER A 68 -8.86 6.29 5.09
C SER A 68 -7.42 6.14 5.57
N TYR A 69 -6.69 5.16 5.03
CA TYR A 69 -5.25 5.13 5.21
C TYR A 69 -4.71 6.40 4.54
N PRO A 70 -4.19 7.38 5.31
CA PRO A 70 -3.49 8.47 4.66
C PRO A 70 -2.39 7.81 3.85
N ALA A 71 -2.29 8.20 2.58
CA ALA A 71 -1.11 7.91 1.78
C ALA A 71 0.11 8.15 2.66
N PRO A 72 0.95 7.15 2.96
CA PRO A 72 2.20 7.46 3.58
C PRO A 72 2.95 8.32 2.58
N LEU A 73 3.01 9.62 2.88
CA LEU A 73 3.72 10.61 2.09
C LEU A 73 5.20 10.21 1.91
N ALA A 74 5.70 9.35 2.81
CA ALA A 74 7.05 8.83 2.81
C ALA A 74 7.07 7.37 3.28
N CYS A 75 8.04 6.61 2.79
CA CYS A 75 8.36 5.30 3.34
C CYS A 75 8.74 5.50 4.81
N SER A 76 8.08 4.80 5.74
CA SER A 76 8.30 4.98 7.20
C SER A 76 9.70 4.58 7.70
N GLY A 77 10.61 4.23 6.79
CA GLY A 77 12.01 3.89 7.06
C GLY A 77 13.01 4.79 6.34
N CYS A 78 12.58 5.94 5.82
CA CYS A 78 13.43 6.94 5.17
C CYS A 78 13.16 8.34 5.72
#